data_AF-A0A7C5Y502-F1
#
_entry.id   AF-A0A7C5Y502-F1
#
_cell.length_a   1.000
_cell.length_b   1.000
_cell.length_c   1.000
_cell.angle_alpha   90.00
_cell.angle_beta   90.00
_cell.angle_gamma   90.00
#
_symmetry.space_group_name_H-M   'P 1'
#
loop_
_entity.id
_entity.type
_entity.pdbx_description
1 polymer ?
#
loop_
_entity_poly.entity_id
_entity_poly.type
_entity_poly.pdbx_seq_one_letter_code
_entity_poly.pdbx_strand_id
1 'polypeptide(L)'
;MSELLEYRIDVSNSTPLLIGWHDPLKIDPKGIRTTEIKGLWRWWARAFVAGAMYDLGLLKGEHNREGVLAKPSKEDVEAISCFVGKIMGLGYTGSSDAEGSRFILYSEPLQNLRIRNLKDEFQRIRLLSIKRSVETLEPGGGFRVIVRKRVERYRDAENTALRILIVSLQLSGLGKGGRRGLGSLDIRSRIDFVRERNLKDLVENVYRETIEIIRKYADLCIKRSFVEKREDLIPPMPLVSKGSYKNLKIFQILSVRNVSFRSLHNFFVRSERCRVLYGNYKCEDDLRKTLNAWILGLPREQRSTGYSIKSETIVRRASPILLSYHARGNIFGEGGFISVFISGDWPLRLEWCEGSSGCKDINIDPTRLMDAYSTAIKELNDYLSKLNANITYIWP
;
A
#
# COMPACT_ATOMS: atom_id res chain seq x y z
N MET A 1 -26.45 22.10 19.96
CA MET A 1 -25.09 21.83 19.45
C MET A 1 -24.77 20.38 19.81
N SER A 2 -24.76 19.46 18.83
CA SER A 2 -24.30 18.09 19.12
C SER A 2 -22.79 18.14 19.37
N GLU A 3 -22.31 17.58 20.47
CA GLU A 3 -20.88 17.39 20.69
C GLU A 3 -20.27 16.67 19.47
N LEU A 4 -19.29 17.31 18.84
CA LEU A 4 -18.52 16.69 17.76
C LEU A 4 -17.72 15.55 18.36
N LEU A 5 -18.00 14.33 17.92
CA LEU A 5 -17.30 13.17 18.42
C LEU A 5 -15.85 13.17 17.87
N GLU A 6 -14.89 13.21 18.78
CA GLU A 6 -13.46 13.36 18.50
C GLU A 6 -12.72 12.09 18.89
N TYR A 7 -11.88 11.59 17.99
CA TYR A 7 -10.99 10.46 18.22
C TYR A 7 -9.54 10.91 18.16
N ARG A 8 -8.74 10.46 19.12
CA ARG A 8 -7.30 10.80 19.21
C ARG A 8 -6.46 9.55 19.05
N ILE A 9 -5.46 9.63 18.18
CA ILE A 9 -4.55 8.53 17.87
C ILE A 9 -3.13 9.06 18.02
N ASP A 10 -2.44 8.64 19.07
CA ASP A 10 -1.05 9.03 19.30
C ASP A 10 -0.13 8.06 18.56
N VAL A 11 0.70 8.62 17.67
CA VAL A 11 1.61 7.87 16.81
C VAL A 11 3.02 8.43 16.92
N SER A 12 4.01 7.66 16.50
CA SER A 12 5.35 8.19 16.27
C SER A 12 6.03 7.47 15.13
N ASN A 13 6.89 8.14 14.37
CA ASN A 13 7.58 7.46 13.27
C ASN A 13 8.65 6.48 13.80
N SER A 14 8.59 5.23 13.34
CA SER A 14 9.54 4.16 13.68
C SER A 14 10.70 4.09 12.69
N THR A 15 10.53 4.65 11.50
CA THR A 15 11.54 4.72 10.45
C THR A 15 11.68 6.16 9.93
N PRO A 16 12.79 6.49 9.23
CA PRO A 16 12.98 7.84 8.69
C PRO A 16 11.80 8.25 7.80
N LEU A 17 11.22 9.42 8.07
CA LEU A 17 10.06 9.94 7.35
C LEU A 17 10.51 11.03 6.37
N LEU A 18 10.16 10.83 5.09
CA LEU A 18 10.44 11.76 3.99
C LEU A 18 9.14 12.35 3.49
N ILE A 19 8.65 13.37 4.17
CA ILE A 19 7.38 14.01 3.84
C ILE A 19 7.66 15.33 3.12
N GLY A 20 7.57 15.29 1.79
CA GLY A 20 7.90 16.44 0.95
C GLY A 20 6.93 17.59 1.19
N TRP A 21 7.48 18.80 1.26
CA TRP A 21 6.71 20.04 1.32
C TRP A 21 6.50 20.63 -0.10
N HIS A 22 6.49 21.96 -0.25
CA HIS A 22 6.52 22.61 -1.57
C HIS A 22 7.82 22.29 -2.31
N ASP A 23 8.93 22.19 -1.57
CA ASP A 23 10.19 21.60 -2.02
C ASP A 23 10.19 20.11 -1.65
N PRO A 24 10.18 19.18 -2.62
CA PRO A 24 10.20 17.74 -2.35
C PRO A 24 11.43 17.23 -1.60
N LEU A 25 12.47 18.04 -1.44
CA LEU A 25 13.69 17.71 -0.69
C LEU A 25 13.66 18.20 0.76
N LYS A 26 12.67 19.02 1.12
CA LYS A 26 12.47 19.57 2.47
C LYS A 26 11.29 18.91 3.17
N ILE A 27 11.36 18.88 4.50
CA ILE A 27 10.27 18.38 5.34
C ILE A 27 9.18 19.43 5.48
N ASP A 28 7.93 18.98 5.52
CA ASP A 28 6.81 19.83 5.94
C ASP A 28 7.02 20.30 7.39
N PRO A 29 7.02 21.61 7.70
CA PRO A 29 7.21 22.12 9.05
C PRO A 29 6.22 21.58 10.09
N LYS A 30 5.04 21.11 9.65
CA LYS A 30 4.04 20.47 10.52
C LYS A 30 4.33 18.98 10.77
N GLY A 31 5.41 18.45 10.20
CA GLY A 31 5.75 17.03 10.21
C GLY A 31 4.76 16.23 9.37
N ILE A 32 3.81 15.53 10.00
CA ILE A 32 2.87 14.67 9.28
C ILE A 32 1.76 15.48 8.59
N ARG A 33 1.61 15.30 7.27
CA ARG A 33 0.55 15.90 6.47
C ARG A 33 -0.75 15.09 6.57
N THR A 34 -1.81 15.72 7.08
CA THR A 34 -3.15 15.09 7.18
C THR A 34 -3.71 14.66 5.82
N THR A 35 -3.33 15.35 4.74
CA THR A 35 -3.71 14.99 3.37
C THR A 35 -3.12 13.66 2.93
N GLU A 36 -1.90 13.32 3.37
CA GLU A 36 -1.29 12.01 3.10
C GLU A 36 -1.99 10.90 3.89
N ILE A 37 -2.28 11.14 5.18
CA ILE A 37 -3.08 10.21 6.00
C ILE A 37 -4.45 9.98 5.33
N LYS A 38 -5.15 11.04 4.92
CA LYS A 38 -6.45 10.91 4.23
C LYS A 38 -6.33 10.13 2.91
N GLY A 39 -5.23 10.34 2.17
CA GLY A 39 -4.93 9.63 0.94
C GLY A 39 -4.75 8.13 1.16
N LEU A 40 -3.94 7.74 2.15
CA LEU A 40 -3.75 6.34 2.55
C LEU A 40 -5.06 5.71 3.04
N TRP A 41 -5.79 6.42 3.88
CA TRP A 41 -7.08 5.97 4.42
C TRP A 41 -8.07 5.65 3.29
N ARG A 42 -8.24 6.57 2.32
CA ARG A 42 -9.09 6.34 1.15
C ARG A 42 -8.57 5.22 0.25
N TRP A 43 -7.26 5.07 0.09
CA TRP A 43 -6.67 3.99 -0.72
C TRP A 43 -6.97 2.62 -0.12
N TRP A 44 -6.74 2.45 1.19
CA TRP A 44 -7.08 1.20 1.89
C TRP A 44 -8.58 0.95 1.91
N ALA A 45 -9.41 1.98 2.13
CA ALA A 45 -10.87 1.83 2.07
C ALA A 45 -11.34 1.32 0.71
N ARG A 46 -10.77 1.83 -0.39
CA ARG A 46 -11.03 1.29 -1.74
C ARG A 46 -10.58 -0.16 -1.89
N ALA A 47 -9.42 -0.53 -1.33
CA ALA A 47 -8.93 -1.91 -1.40
C ALA A 47 -9.85 -2.89 -0.65
N PHE A 48 -10.34 -2.53 0.55
CA PHE A 48 -11.31 -3.33 1.29
C PHE A 48 -12.66 -3.43 0.58
N VAL A 49 -13.21 -2.30 0.12
CA VAL A 49 -14.50 -2.25 -0.60
C VAL A 49 -14.41 -3.05 -1.90
N ALA A 50 -13.38 -2.83 -2.71
CA ALA A 50 -13.19 -3.55 -3.97
C ALA A 50 -13.02 -5.05 -3.73
N GLY A 51 -12.32 -5.44 -2.65
CA GLY A 51 -12.13 -6.85 -2.33
C GLY A 51 -13.39 -7.54 -1.85
N ALA A 52 -14.18 -6.89 -0.98
CA ALA A 52 -15.50 -7.37 -0.61
C ALA A 52 -16.43 -7.50 -1.84
N MET A 53 -16.43 -6.50 -2.74
CA MET A 53 -17.18 -6.57 -3.99
C MET A 53 -16.70 -7.72 -4.89
N TYR A 54 -15.38 -7.90 -5.03
CA TYR A 54 -14.80 -8.99 -5.82
C TYR A 54 -15.21 -10.36 -5.27
N ASP A 55 -15.14 -10.55 -3.96
CA ASP A 55 -15.52 -11.81 -3.32
C ASP A 55 -17.03 -12.09 -3.38
N LEU A 56 -17.86 -11.05 -3.51
CA LEU A 56 -19.30 -11.14 -3.73
C LEU A 56 -19.71 -11.26 -5.21
N GLY A 57 -18.76 -11.35 -6.16
CA GLY A 57 -19.07 -11.37 -7.61
C GLY A 57 -19.57 -10.02 -8.16
N LEU A 58 -19.39 -8.95 -7.40
CA LEU A 58 -19.84 -7.60 -7.70
C LEU A 58 -18.77 -6.71 -8.34
N LEU A 59 -17.56 -7.22 -8.59
CA LEU A 59 -16.49 -6.48 -9.28
C LEU A 59 -16.20 -7.14 -10.62
N LYS A 60 -16.55 -6.49 -11.74
CA LYS A 60 -16.45 -7.12 -13.07
C LYS A 60 -15.05 -6.99 -13.66
N GLY A 61 -14.48 -5.79 -13.55
CA GLY A 61 -13.29 -5.40 -14.30
C GLY A 61 -13.53 -5.32 -15.80
N GLU A 62 -12.58 -4.70 -16.49
CA GLU A 62 -12.38 -4.74 -17.92
C GLU A 62 -10.98 -5.28 -18.19
N HIS A 63 -10.85 -6.20 -19.15
CA HIS A 63 -9.59 -6.87 -19.47
C HIS A 63 -9.09 -6.45 -20.85
N ASN A 64 -7.77 -6.33 -21.00
CA ASN A 64 -7.10 -5.99 -22.26
C ASN A 64 -7.64 -4.71 -22.92
N ARG A 65 -8.01 -3.70 -22.13
CA ARG A 65 -8.47 -2.38 -22.60
C ARG A 65 -7.49 -1.29 -22.18
N GLU A 66 -7.38 -0.24 -22.98
CA GLU A 66 -6.58 0.96 -22.66
C GLU A 66 -5.11 0.66 -22.29
N GLY A 67 -4.54 -0.42 -22.83
CA GLY A 67 -3.15 -0.78 -22.61
C GLY A 67 -2.84 -1.39 -21.24
N VAL A 68 -3.85 -1.80 -20.45
CA VAL A 68 -3.68 -2.59 -19.22
C VAL A 68 -4.26 -4.01 -19.34
N LEU A 69 -3.70 -4.93 -18.56
CA LEU A 69 -4.21 -6.31 -18.47
C LEU A 69 -5.61 -6.36 -17.86
N ALA A 70 -5.84 -5.62 -16.77
CA ALA A 70 -7.14 -5.46 -16.15
C ALA A 70 -7.26 -4.09 -15.46
N LYS A 71 -8.46 -3.52 -15.46
CA LYS A 71 -8.82 -2.33 -14.67
C LYS A 71 -10.28 -2.39 -14.23
N PRO A 72 -10.70 -1.66 -13.18
CA PRO A 72 -12.11 -1.59 -12.83
C PRO A 72 -12.90 -0.96 -13.97
N SER A 73 -14.12 -1.46 -14.25
CA SER A 73 -15.02 -0.80 -15.21
C SER A 73 -15.49 0.56 -14.66
N LYS A 74 -16.10 1.40 -15.51
CA LYS A 74 -16.64 2.69 -15.06
C LYS A 74 -17.67 2.50 -13.93
N GLU A 75 -18.54 1.50 -14.05
CA GLU A 75 -19.53 1.15 -13.03
C GLU A 75 -18.87 0.63 -11.75
N ASP A 76 -17.77 -0.13 -11.86
CA ASP A 76 -17.00 -0.58 -10.70
C ASP A 76 -16.43 0.63 -9.93
N VAL A 77 -15.84 1.59 -10.66
CA VAL A 77 -15.28 2.82 -10.08
C VAL A 77 -16.37 3.65 -9.40
N GLU A 78 -17.55 3.78 -10.02
CA GLU A 78 -18.69 4.50 -9.45
C GLU A 78 -19.20 3.83 -8.16
N ALA A 79 -19.37 2.50 -8.16
CA ALA A 79 -19.81 1.75 -6.99
C ALA A 79 -18.79 1.83 -5.83
N ILE A 80 -17.50 1.59 -6.11
CA ILE A 80 -16.43 1.71 -5.12
C ILE A 80 -16.40 3.14 -4.55
N SER A 81 -16.52 4.15 -5.41
CA SER A 81 -16.54 5.55 -4.99
C SER A 81 -17.76 5.85 -4.12
N CYS A 82 -18.94 5.31 -4.44
CA CYS A 82 -20.15 5.47 -3.64
C CYS A 82 -19.96 4.87 -2.24
N PHE A 83 -19.49 3.63 -2.13
CA PHE A 83 -19.27 2.99 -0.83
C PHE A 83 -18.22 3.73 0.00
N VAL A 84 -17.06 4.06 -0.57
CA VAL A 84 -15.98 4.75 0.15
C VAL A 84 -16.36 6.19 0.51
N GLY A 85 -16.97 6.90 -0.43
CA GLY A 85 -17.25 8.33 -0.30
C GLY A 85 -18.52 8.63 0.49
N LYS A 86 -19.65 8.03 0.08
CA LYS A 86 -20.98 8.27 0.66
C LYS A 86 -21.28 7.36 1.84
N ILE A 87 -21.10 6.05 1.71
CA ILE A 87 -21.48 5.11 2.77
C ILE A 87 -20.49 5.19 3.93
N MET A 88 -19.19 5.05 3.67
CA MET A 88 -18.11 5.21 4.65
C MET A 88 -17.79 6.67 5.01
N GLY A 89 -18.38 7.66 4.33
CA GLY A 89 -18.24 9.09 4.68
C GLY A 89 -16.87 9.72 4.38
N LEU A 90 -16.02 9.09 3.55
CA LEU A 90 -14.68 9.61 3.22
C LEU A 90 -14.70 10.68 2.13
N GLY A 91 -15.87 11.14 1.71
CA GLY A 91 -16.06 12.20 0.73
C GLY A 91 -16.21 11.63 -0.68
N TYR A 92 -17.19 12.16 -1.42
CA TYR A 92 -17.65 11.65 -2.70
C TYR A 92 -17.68 12.77 -3.73
N THR A 93 -17.29 12.45 -4.96
CA THR A 93 -17.48 13.32 -6.12
C THR A 93 -17.91 12.42 -7.28
N GLY A 94 -19.20 12.48 -7.61
CA GLY A 94 -19.77 11.77 -8.76
C GLY A 94 -20.27 12.75 -9.82
N SER A 95 -20.76 12.20 -10.93
CA SER A 95 -21.28 12.98 -12.06
C SER A 95 -22.49 13.85 -11.73
N SER A 96 -23.31 13.45 -10.76
CA SER A 96 -24.57 14.11 -10.42
C SER A 96 -24.67 14.60 -8.97
N ASP A 97 -23.70 14.28 -8.12
CA ASP A 97 -23.76 14.56 -6.69
C ASP A 97 -22.35 14.61 -6.08
N ALA A 98 -22.16 15.45 -5.07
CA ALA A 98 -20.90 15.60 -4.35
C ALA A 98 -21.18 15.74 -2.85
N GLU A 99 -20.43 15.00 -2.04
CA GLU A 99 -20.54 15.05 -0.58
C GLU A 99 -19.16 15.28 0.03
N GLY A 100 -19.04 16.32 0.86
CA GLY A 100 -17.84 16.53 1.67
C GLY A 100 -17.59 15.37 2.63
N SER A 101 -16.34 15.13 3.01
CA SER A 101 -16.08 14.07 4.00
C SER A 101 -16.72 14.41 5.34
N ARG A 102 -17.35 13.42 5.98
CA ARG A 102 -17.89 13.53 7.34
C ARG A 102 -16.81 13.55 8.42
N PHE A 103 -15.55 13.30 8.04
CA PHE A 103 -14.40 13.31 8.94
C PHE A 103 -13.42 14.43 8.58
N ILE A 104 -13.07 15.24 9.58
CA ILE A 104 -11.96 16.20 9.50
C ILE A 104 -10.74 15.59 10.20
N LEU A 105 -9.58 15.68 9.56
CA LEU A 105 -8.30 15.23 10.12
C LEU A 105 -7.44 16.43 10.52
N TYR A 106 -6.88 16.36 11.72
CA TYR A 106 -5.83 17.24 12.20
C TYR A 106 -4.62 16.40 12.60
N SER A 107 -3.43 16.99 12.49
CA SER A 107 -2.21 16.45 13.04
C SER A 107 -1.49 17.54 13.81
N GLU A 108 -0.95 17.19 14.97
CA GLU A 108 -0.11 18.07 15.76
C GLU A 108 1.14 17.31 16.22
N PRO A 109 2.35 17.91 16.12
CA PRO A 109 3.54 17.32 16.71
C PRO A 109 3.43 17.36 18.23
N LEU A 110 3.79 16.27 18.90
CA LEU A 110 3.78 16.18 20.37
C LEU A 110 5.09 16.69 21.01
N GLN A 111 6.11 16.93 20.18
CA GLN A 111 7.46 17.30 20.59
C GLN A 111 8.18 18.04 19.46
N ASN A 112 9.30 18.66 19.79
CA ASN A 112 10.19 19.22 18.77
C ASN A 112 10.73 18.11 17.85
N LEU A 113 10.51 18.32 16.55
CA LEU A 113 10.87 17.36 15.52
C LEU A 113 12.37 17.45 15.21
N ARG A 114 13.04 16.30 15.21
CA ARG A 114 14.46 16.20 14.85
C ARG A 114 14.61 15.97 13.35
N ILE A 115 15.11 16.99 12.67
CA ILE A 115 15.34 16.97 11.22
C ILE A 115 16.82 16.74 10.97
N ARG A 116 17.14 15.73 10.16
CA ARG A 116 18.52 15.44 9.75
C ARG A 116 18.61 15.33 8.23
N ASN A 117 19.75 15.77 7.72
CA ASN A 117 20.15 15.54 6.33
C ASN A 117 20.69 14.13 6.18
N LEU A 118 19.93 13.27 5.51
CA LEU A 118 20.27 11.86 5.37
C LEU A 118 21.17 11.68 4.15
N LYS A 119 22.49 11.58 4.37
CA LYS A 119 23.45 11.52 3.26
C LYS A 119 23.82 10.11 2.80
N ASP A 120 23.89 9.08 3.66
CA ASP A 120 24.54 7.82 3.22
C ASP A 120 24.03 6.50 3.83
N GLU A 121 22.97 6.49 4.66
CA GLU A 121 22.60 5.24 5.37
C GLU A 121 21.73 4.27 4.55
N PHE A 122 20.93 4.78 3.58
CA PHE A 122 20.01 3.97 2.79
C PHE A 122 20.27 4.14 1.29
N GLN A 123 20.64 3.06 0.60
CA GLN A 123 21.04 3.09 -0.82
C GLN A 123 19.95 3.67 -1.72
N ARG A 124 18.67 3.44 -1.41
CA ARG A 124 17.57 4.00 -2.18
C ARG A 124 17.40 5.50 -1.96
N ILE A 125 17.62 6.01 -0.76
CA ILE A 125 17.60 7.46 -0.49
C ILE A 125 18.73 8.14 -1.28
N ARG A 126 19.92 7.53 -1.29
CA ARG A 126 21.07 7.99 -2.10
C ARG A 126 20.77 8.04 -3.60
N LEU A 127 20.03 7.06 -4.12
CA LEU A 127 19.59 7.06 -5.53
C LEU A 127 18.52 8.13 -5.80
N LEU A 128 17.58 8.32 -4.87
CA LEU A 128 16.49 9.29 -5.01
C LEU A 128 16.93 10.74 -4.82
N SER A 129 18.09 10.97 -4.19
CA SER A 129 18.62 12.29 -3.92
C SER A 129 19.59 12.81 -4.98
N ILE A 130 20.11 11.96 -5.88
CA ILE A 130 21.04 12.34 -6.97
C ILE A 130 22.13 13.33 -6.49
N LYS A 131 22.82 12.98 -5.39
CA LYS A 131 23.84 13.81 -4.72
C LYS A 131 23.34 15.10 -4.04
N ARG A 132 22.04 15.34 -3.93
CA ARG A 132 21.46 16.43 -3.14
C ARG A 132 21.22 15.98 -1.70
N SER A 133 21.27 16.93 -0.78
CA SER A 133 20.83 16.72 0.60
C SER A 133 19.31 16.53 0.63
N VAL A 134 18.81 15.55 1.38
CA VAL A 134 17.37 15.37 1.61
C VAL A 134 17.12 15.43 3.11
N GLU A 135 16.21 16.32 3.51
CA GLU A 135 15.76 16.40 4.89
C GLU A 135 14.87 15.20 5.19
N THR A 136 15.13 14.59 6.34
CA THR A 136 14.34 13.47 6.86
C THR A 136 14.05 13.67 8.33
N LEU A 137 12.85 13.30 8.74
CA LEU A 137 12.49 13.28 10.15
C LEU A 137 13.06 11.99 10.74
N GLU A 138 13.88 12.14 11.78
CA GLU A 138 14.48 11.00 12.45
C GLU A 138 13.42 10.15 13.17
N PRO A 139 13.62 8.82 13.29
CA PRO A 139 12.77 7.97 14.11
C PRO A 139 12.55 8.52 15.53
N GLY A 140 11.33 8.37 16.04
CA GLY A 140 10.93 8.79 17.38
C GLY A 140 10.14 10.10 17.46
N GLY A 141 9.90 10.79 16.35
CA GLY A 141 9.02 11.96 16.31
C GLY A 141 7.56 11.59 16.60
N GLY A 142 7.03 12.10 17.71
CA GLY A 142 5.65 11.87 18.15
C GLY A 142 4.64 12.86 17.57
N PHE A 143 3.46 12.36 17.25
CA PHE A 143 2.35 13.11 16.68
C PHE A 143 1.03 12.63 17.25
N ARG A 144 0.07 13.55 17.38
CA ARG A 144 -1.33 13.22 17.62
C ARG A 144 -2.14 13.44 16.36
N VAL A 145 -2.78 12.39 15.88
CA VAL A 145 -3.75 12.43 14.79
C VAL A 145 -5.14 12.52 15.40
N ILE A 146 -5.85 13.60 15.10
CA ILE A 146 -7.19 13.87 15.61
C ILE A 146 -8.19 13.71 14.47
N VAL A 147 -9.17 12.83 14.67
CA VAL A 147 -10.28 12.62 13.72
C VAL A 147 -11.56 13.17 14.34
N ARG A 148 -12.11 14.23 13.75
CA ARG A 148 -13.40 14.78 14.16
C ARG A 148 -14.50 14.31 13.24
N LYS A 149 -15.54 13.70 13.79
CA LYS A 149 -16.76 13.32 13.07
C LYS A 149 -17.77 14.47 13.11
N ARG A 150 -18.12 15.01 11.95
CA ARG A 150 -19.05 16.15 11.82
C ARG A 150 -20.51 15.74 11.86
N VAL A 151 -20.83 14.64 11.19
CA VAL A 151 -22.18 14.14 10.96
C VAL A 151 -22.12 12.62 11.01
N GLU A 152 -23.13 11.99 11.60
CA GLU A 152 -23.36 10.54 11.56
C GLU A 152 -24.50 10.23 10.58
N ARG A 153 -24.29 9.31 9.64
CA ARG A 153 -25.34 8.85 8.72
C ARG A 153 -25.40 7.34 8.59
N TYR A 154 -24.24 6.69 8.44
CA TYR A 154 -24.12 5.24 8.35
C TYR A 154 -23.13 4.77 9.42
N ARG A 155 -23.60 4.69 10.67
CA ARG A 155 -22.75 4.50 11.86
C ARG A 155 -21.81 3.28 11.75
N ASP A 156 -22.31 2.14 11.29
CA ASP A 156 -21.54 0.92 11.06
C ASP A 156 -20.42 1.11 10.03
N ALA A 157 -20.74 1.70 8.87
CA ALA A 157 -19.78 1.97 7.81
C ALA A 157 -18.75 3.04 8.20
N GLU A 158 -19.18 4.07 8.91
CA GLU A 158 -18.31 5.13 9.43
C GLU A 158 -17.34 4.59 10.51
N ASN A 159 -17.82 3.71 11.39
CA ASN A 159 -16.96 3.03 12.37
C ASN A 159 -15.96 2.09 11.70
N THR A 160 -16.41 1.33 10.69
CA THR A 160 -15.52 0.47 9.88
C THR A 160 -14.46 1.31 9.17
N ALA A 161 -14.83 2.47 8.64
CA ALA A 161 -13.89 3.41 8.03
C ALA A 161 -12.80 3.84 9.03
N LEU A 162 -13.16 4.23 10.26
CA LEU A 162 -12.17 4.57 11.29
C LEU A 162 -11.20 3.42 11.59
N ARG A 163 -11.68 2.19 11.58
CA ARG A 163 -10.82 1.01 11.78
C ARG A 163 -9.90 0.74 10.57
N ILE A 164 -10.38 1.01 9.35
CA ILE A 164 -9.53 0.98 8.14
C ILE A 164 -8.41 2.02 8.23
N LEU A 165 -8.63 3.18 8.85
CA LEU A 165 -7.55 4.14 9.11
C LEU A 165 -6.44 3.49 9.96
N ILE A 166 -6.80 2.73 10.99
CA ILE A 166 -5.82 2.06 11.85
C ILE A 166 -5.05 0.97 11.09
N VAL A 167 -5.74 0.16 10.29
CA VAL A 167 -5.09 -0.80 9.38
C VAL A 167 -4.12 -0.08 8.43
N SER A 168 -4.53 1.07 7.88
CA SER A 168 -3.69 1.84 6.95
C SER A 168 -2.42 2.38 7.60
N LEU A 169 -2.49 2.85 8.84
CA LEU A 169 -1.33 3.35 9.59
C LEU A 169 -0.38 2.21 10.00
N GLN A 170 -0.93 1.02 10.28
CA GLN A 170 -0.14 -0.16 10.63
C GLN A 170 0.56 -0.81 9.41
N LEU A 171 -0.08 -0.82 8.23
CA LEU A 171 0.41 -1.56 7.06
C LEU A 171 1.08 -0.67 6.01
N SER A 172 1.24 0.63 6.26
CA SER A 172 1.84 1.56 5.30
C SER A 172 2.72 2.61 5.96
N GLY A 173 3.77 2.99 5.25
CA GLY A 173 4.54 4.19 5.58
C GLY A 173 4.01 5.43 4.86
N LEU A 174 4.23 6.59 5.48
CA LEU A 174 3.95 7.91 4.92
C LEU A 174 5.10 8.42 4.03
N GLY A 175 4.79 9.37 3.17
CA GLY A 175 5.79 10.06 2.34
C GLY A 175 6.51 9.20 1.31
N LYS A 176 7.65 9.73 0.84
CA LYS A 176 8.46 9.14 -0.23
C LYS A 176 9.12 7.86 0.25
N GLY A 177 8.81 6.75 -0.43
CA GLY A 177 9.34 5.43 -0.06
C GLY A 177 8.49 4.68 0.97
N GLY A 178 7.30 5.18 1.30
CA GLY A 178 6.36 4.56 2.24
C GLY A 178 6.04 3.09 1.97
N ARG A 179 6.01 2.66 0.70
CA ARG A 179 5.82 1.25 0.32
C ARG A 179 7.04 0.36 0.60
N ARG A 180 8.16 0.92 1.02
CA ARG A 180 9.44 0.22 1.24
C ARG A 180 9.92 0.41 2.69
N GLY A 181 9.00 0.59 3.63
CA GLY A 181 9.28 0.66 5.07
C GLY A 181 9.65 2.05 5.60
N LEU A 182 9.91 3.05 4.76
CA LEU A 182 10.16 4.44 5.23
C LEU A 182 8.87 5.09 5.73
N GLY A 183 8.96 6.04 6.65
CA GLY A 183 7.81 6.75 7.21
C GLY A 183 6.78 5.87 7.91
N SER A 184 7.17 4.70 8.40
CA SER A 184 6.29 3.83 9.19
C SER A 184 5.96 4.50 10.52
N LEU A 185 4.73 4.30 11.00
CA LEU A 185 4.25 4.89 12.25
C LEU A 185 3.93 3.78 13.27
N ASP A 186 4.52 3.88 14.45
CA ASP A 186 4.06 3.13 15.63
C ASP A 186 2.82 3.81 16.21
N ILE A 187 1.77 3.04 16.44
CA ILE A 187 0.61 3.47 17.22
C ILE A 187 0.95 3.22 18.70
N ARG A 188 0.93 4.28 19.52
CA ARG A 188 1.50 4.28 20.88
C ARG A 188 0.50 3.99 21.99
N SER A 189 -0.77 4.28 21.75
CA SER A 189 -1.83 4.10 22.74
C SER A 189 -2.95 3.24 22.19
N ARG A 190 -3.67 2.59 23.11
CA ARG A 190 -4.91 1.90 22.76
C ARG A 190 -5.92 2.92 22.25
N ILE A 191 -6.64 2.53 21.21
CA ILE A 191 -7.61 3.38 20.53
C ILE A 191 -9.00 2.90 20.94
N ASP A 192 -9.84 3.79 21.46
CA ASP A 192 -11.12 3.41 22.09
C ASP A 192 -12.06 2.63 21.16
N PHE A 193 -12.03 2.94 19.86
CA PHE A 193 -12.87 2.28 18.85
C PHE A 193 -12.22 1.02 18.23
N VAL A 194 -11.04 0.61 18.69
CA VAL A 194 -10.37 -0.64 18.29
C VAL A 194 -10.34 -1.59 19.48
N ARG A 195 -11.11 -2.68 19.37
CA ARG A 195 -11.24 -3.68 20.44
C ARG A 195 -10.25 -4.84 20.28
N GLU A 196 -9.76 -5.05 19.07
CA GLU A 196 -8.88 -6.16 18.71
C GLU A 196 -7.50 -6.03 19.35
N ARG A 197 -6.97 -7.16 19.82
CA ARG A 197 -5.68 -7.22 20.51
C ARG A 197 -4.50 -7.41 19.57
N ASN A 198 -4.75 -7.84 18.34
CA ASN A 198 -3.72 -8.11 17.35
C ASN A 198 -4.20 -7.69 15.95
N LEU A 199 -3.26 -7.59 15.01
CA LEU A 199 -3.53 -7.13 13.66
C LEU A 199 -4.38 -8.12 12.84
N LYS A 200 -4.22 -9.43 13.07
CA LYS A 200 -5.00 -10.46 12.38
C LYS A 200 -6.49 -10.25 12.61
N ASP A 201 -6.88 -10.16 13.88
CA ASP A 201 -8.27 -9.98 14.27
C ASP A 201 -8.83 -8.65 13.76
N LEU A 202 -8.01 -7.57 13.78
CA LEU A 202 -8.43 -6.27 13.26
C LEU A 202 -8.73 -6.33 11.76
N VAL A 203 -7.81 -6.87 10.96
CA VAL A 203 -7.99 -6.99 9.50
C VAL A 203 -9.16 -7.91 9.17
N GLU A 204 -9.28 -9.03 9.88
CA GLU A 204 -10.36 -10.00 9.72
C GLU A 204 -11.74 -9.39 9.99
N ASN A 205 -11.90 -8.69 11.11
CA ASN A 205 -13.16 -8.06 11.48
C ASN A 205 -13.51 -6.91 10.53
N VAL A 206 -12.55 -6.06 10.15
CA VAL A 206 -12.76 -4.99 9.17
C VAL A 206 -13.18 -5.55 7.81
N TYR A 207 -12.57 -6.65 7.35
CA TYR A 207 -12.95 -7.30 6.11
C TYR A 207 -14.39 -7.86 6.18
N ARG A 208 -14.74 -8.58 7.26
CA ARG A 208 -16.10 -9.11 7.47
C ARG A 208 -17.15 -7.99 7.50
N GLU A 209 -16.91 -6.95 8.28
CA GLU A 209 -17.81 -5.79 8.38
C GLU A 209 -17.95 -5.08 7.03
N THR A 210 -16.87 -4.99 6.24
CA THR A 210 -16.95 -4.43 4.89
C THR A 210 -17.89 -5.25 4.02
N ILE A 211 -17.83 -6.58 4.05
CA ILE A 211 -18.78 -7.44 3.31
C ILE A 211 -20.23 -7.17 3.75
N GLU A 212 -20.48 -7.06 5.07
CA GLU A 212 -21.80 -6.76 5.62
C GLU A 212 -22.32 -5.40 5.15
N ILE A 213 -21.45 -4.38 5.13
CA ILE A 213 -21.75 -3.03 4.61
C ILE A 213 -22.11 -3.08 3.12
N ILE A 214 -21.34 -3.82 2.30
CA ILE A 214 -21.65 -3.95 0.86
C ILE A 214 -23.03 -4.58 0.67
N ARG A 215 -23.33 -5.67 1.38
CA ARG A 215 -24.64 -6.35 1.31
C ARG A 215 -25.78 -5.42 1.74
N LYS A 216 -25.60 -4.72 2.86
CA LYS A 216 -26.63 -3.86 3.45
C LYS A 216 -26.95 -2.62 2.61
N TYR A 217 -25.96 -2.04 1.93
CA TYR A 217 -26.10 -0.79 1.20
C TYR A 217 -25.94 -0.97 -0.33
N ALA A 218 -26.07 -2.20 -0.84
CA ALA A 218 -25.95 -2.52 -2.26
C ALA A 218 -26.90 -1.67 -3.11
N ASP A 219 -28.18 -1.59 -2.74
CA ASP A 219 -29.21 -0.88 -3.52
C ASP A 219 -28.93 0.62 -3.70
N LEU A 220 -28.12 1.22 -2.83
CA LEU A 220 -27.75 2.63 -2.91
C LEU A 220 -26.60 2.90 -3.87
N CYS A 221 -25.71 1.93 -4.04
CA CYS A 221 -24.43 2.11 -4.75
C CYS A 221 -24.27 1.24 -6.00
N ILE A 222 -25.09 0.18 -6.13
CA ILE A 222 -24.98 -0.81 -7.19
C ILE A 222 -26.29 -0.78 -8.00
N LYS A 223 -26.21 -0.33 -9.24
CA LYS A 223 -27.35 -0.22 -10.15
C LYS A 223 -27.58 -1.47 -11.02
N ARG A 224 -26.94 -2.58 -10.67
CA ARG A 224 -26.92 -3.81 -11.49
C ARG A 224 -27.20 -5.04 -10.65
N SER A 225 -27.73 -6.07 -11.29
CA SER A 225 -27.91 -7.40 -10.68
C SER A 225 -26.56 -8.03 -10.33
N PHE A 226 -26.56 -8.84 -9.28
CA PHE A 226 -25.43 -9.69 -8.90
C PHE A 226 -25.07 -10.59 -10.08
N VAL A 227 -23.77 -10.67 -10.39
CA VAL A 227 -23.25 -11.62 -11.38
C VAL A 227 -22.54 -12.73 -10.62
N GLU A 228 -22.61 -13.95 -11.17
CA GLU A 228 -21.88 -15.08 -10.62
C GLU A 228 -20.36 -14.78 -10.57
N LYS A 229 -19.73 -15.17 -9.46
CA LYS A 229 -18.30 -14.94 -9.25
C LYS A 229 -17.51 -15.72 -10.28
N ARG A 230 -16.63 -15.01 -11.00
CA ARG A 230 -15.70 -15.62 -11.95
C ARG A 230 -14.34 -15.86 -11.30
N GLU A 231 -14.05 -17.11 -10.98
CA GLU A 231 -12.79 -17.51 -10.32
C GLU A 231 -11.56 -17.41 -11.22
N ASP A 232 -11.77 -17.34 -12.53
CA ASP A 232 -10.74 -17.24 -13.56
C ASP A 232 -10.24 -15.80 -13.83
N LEU A 233 -10.86 -14.79 -13.20
CA LEU A 233 -10.49 -13.40 -13.41
C LEU A 233 -9.50 -12.89 -12.38
N ILE A 234 -8.38 -12.35 -12.87
CA ILE A 234 -7.45 -11.60 -12.04
C ILE A 234 -8.12 -10.33 -11.49
N PRO A 235 -7.90 -9.97 -10.20
CA PRO A 235 -8.39 -8.73 -9.64
C PRO A 235 -7.99 -7.51 -10.49
N PRO A 236 -8.92 -6.64 -10.88
CA PRO A 236 -8.62 -5.51 -11.76
C PRO A 236 -7.84 -4.38 -11.08
N MET A 237 -7.68 -4.43 -9.75
CA MET A 237 -6.93 -3.47 -8.96
C MET A 237 -6.44 -4.13 -7.67
N PRO A 238 -5.44 -3.56 -6.98
CA PRO A 238 -5.05 -4.02 -5.65
C PRO A 238 -6.24 -3.96 -4.69
N LEU A 239 -6.59 -5.11 -4.12
CA LEU A 239 -7.75 -5.25 -3.24
C LEU A 239 -7.48 -6.24 -2.10
N VAL A 240 -8.26 -6.15 -1.02
CA VAL A 240 -8.16 -7.02 0.17
C VAL A 240 -9.18 -8.15 0.03
N SER A 241 -8.72 -9.34 -0.35
CA SER A 241 -9.55 -10.54 -0.53
C SER A 241 -8.86 -11.75 0.08
N LYS A 242 -9.67 -12.68 0.60
CA LYS A 242 -9.20 -13.99 1.07
C LYS A 242 -8.99 -15.01 -0.06
N GLY A 243 -9.45 -14.67 -1.26
CA GLY A 243 -9.37 -15.51 -2.44
C GLY A 243 -7.94 -15.72 -2.91
N SER A 244 -7.84 -16.57 -3.93
CA SER A 244 -6.59 -16.85 -4.63
C SER A 244 -6.80 -16.77 -6.12
N TYR A 245 -5.75 -16.41 -6.85
CA TYR A 245 -5.70 -16.47 -8.30
C TYR A 245 -4.50 -17.32 -8.71
N LYS A 246 -4.72 -18.37 -9.51
CA LYS A 246 -3.70 -19.36 -9.92
C LYS A 246 -2.75 -19.76 -8.77
N ASN A 247 -3.33 -20.24 -7.67
CA ASN A 247 -2.66 -20.71 -6.44
C ASN A 247 -1.93 -19.66 -5.59
N LEU A 248 -1.95 -18.38 -5.97
CA LEU A 248 -1.41 -17.32 -5.10
C LEU A 248 -2.54 -16.56 -4.40
N LYS A 249 -2.33 -16.23 -3.13
CA LYS A 249 -3.27 -15.39 -2.35
C LYS A 249 -3.35 -14.00 -2.97
N ILE A 250 -4.58 -13.52 -3.18
CA ILE A 250 -4.83 -12.21 -3.80
C ILE A 250 -4.27 -11.08 -2.94
N PHE A 251 -4.48 -11.16 -1.63
CA PHE A 251 -3.83 -10.30 -0.66
C PHE A 251 -3.20 -11.17 0.41
N GLN A 252 -2.09 -10.75 1.01
CA GLN A 252 -1.51 -11.39 2.18
C GLN A 252 -0.64 -10.42 2.99
N ILE A 253 -0.50 -10.72 4.28
CA ILE A 253 0.24 -9.98 5.30
C ILE A 253 1.15 -10.96 6.02
N LEU A 254 2.45 -10.67 6.01
CA LEU A 254 3.46 -11.42 6.76
C LEU A 254 3.99 -10.54 7.89
N SER A 255 4.13 -11.10 9.09
CA SER A 255 4.98 -10.56 10.16
C SER A 255 6.39 -11.10 9.98
N VAL A 256 7.39 -10.24 10.12
CA VAL A 256 8.80 -10.58 9.99
C VAL A 256 9.55 -10.02 11.19
N ARG A 257 10.07 -10.91 12.03
CA ARG A 257 10.86 -10.57 13.23
C ARG A 257 12.31 -11.04 13.10
N ASN A 258 13.14 -10.61 14.04
CA ASN A 258 14.59 -10.89 14.09
C ASN A 258 15.38 -10.36 12.89
N VAL A 259 14.83 -9.39 12.16
CA VAL A 259 15.51 -8.74 11.03
C VAL A 259 15.43 -7.24 11.21
N SER A 260 16.56 -6.55 11.00
CA SER A 260 16.61 -5.10 11.10
C SER A 260 15.85 -4.40 9.97
N PHE A 261 15.32 -3.22 10.26
CA PHE A 261 14.68 -2.34 9.27
C PHE A 261 15.54 -2.17 8.02
N ARG A 262 16.84 -1.90 8.20
CA ARG A 262 17.79 -1.68 7.09
C ARG A 262 17.83 -2.87 6.13
N SER A 263 17.84 -4.10 6.66
CA SER A 263 17.88 -5.31 5.85
C SER A 263 16.58 -5.47 5.06
N LEU A 264 15.41 -5.33 5.70
CA LEU A 264 14.12 -5.41 5.02
C LEU A 264 13.94 -4.31 3.96
N HIS A 265 14.36 -3.08 4.25
CA HIS A 265 14.34 -1.97 3.30
C HIS A 265 15.21 -2.26 2.05
N ASN A 266 16.36 -2.91 2.26
CA ASN A 266 17.32 -3.18 1.21
C ASN A 266 16.93 -4.31 0.25
N PHE A 267 15.91 -5.12 0.58
CA PHE A 267 15.33 -6.10 -0.35
C PHE A 267 14.99 -5.48 -1.72
N PHE A 268 14.49 -4.25 -1.75
CA PHE A 268 14.06 -3.57 -2.97
C PHE A 268 15.23 -3.07 -3.85
N VAL A 269 16.48 -3.26 -3.40
CA VAL A 269 17.70 -2.86 -4.09
C VAL A 269 18.45 -4.11 -4.55
N ARG A 270 18.61 -4.26 -5.87
CA ARG A 270 19.16 -5.47 -6.50
C ARG A 270 20.51 -5.87 -5.92
N SER A 271 21.47 -4.95 -5.83
CA SER A 271 22.82 -5.26 -5.35
C SER A 271 22.84 -5.80 -3.92
N GLU A 272 22.02 -5.25 -3.03
CA GLU A 272 21.92 -5.73 -1.64
C GLU A 272 21.19 -7.06 -1.57
N ARG A 273 20.14 -7.24 -2.37
CA ARG A 273 19.43 -8.52 -2.46
C ARG A 273 20.36 -9.63 -2.95
N CYS A 274 21.12 -9.38 -4.01
CA CYS A 274 22.17 -10.24 -4.52
C CYS A 274 23.24 -10.58 -3.48
N ARG A 275 23.71 -9.59 -2.73
CA ARG A 275 24.69 -9.79 -1.65
C ARG A 275 24.19 -10.76 -0.59
N VAL A 276 22.93 -10.65 -0.16
CA VAL A 276 22.35 -11.55 0.86
C VAL A 276 22.08 -12.94 0.30
N LEU A 277 21.52 -13.04 -0.91
CA LEU A 277 21.15 -14.32 -1.51
C LEU A 277 22.37 -15.16 -1.92
N TYR A 278 23.40 -14.52 -2.48
CA TYR A 278 24.49 -15.18 -3.18
C TYR A 278 25.89 -14.76 -2.72
N GLY A 279 26.02 -13.87 -1.74
CA GLY A 279 27.31 -13.34 -1.28
C GLY A 279 27.99 -12.37 -2.27
N ASN A 280 27.37 -12.05 -3.41
CA ASN A 280 27.98 -11.25 -4.47
C ASN A 280 27.02 -10.14 -4.95
N TYR A 281 27.41 -8.86 -4.81
CA TYR A 281 26.59 -7.71 -5.20
C TYR A 281 26.40 -7.53 -6.71
N LYS A 282 27.25 -8.15 -7.54
CA LYS A 282 27.19 -8.10 -9.01
C LYS A 282 26.35 -9.23 -9.62
N CYS A 283 25.77 -10.09 -8.79
CA CYS A 283 25.02 -11.24 -9.27
C CYS A 283 23.81 -10.85 -10.14
N GLU A 284 23.27 -11.83 -10.84
CA GLU A 284 21.91 -11.76 -11.35
C GLU A 284 21.02 -12.63 -10.47
N ASP A 285 20.12 -11.98 -9.73
CA ASP A 285 19.05 -12.66 -8.99
C ASP A 285 17.96 -13.20 -9.94
N ASP A 286 17.03 -13.99 -9.43
CA ASP A 286 16.03 -14.66 -10.28
C ASP A 286 15.14 -13.62 -10.97
N LEU A 287 14.76 -12.55 -10.25
CA LEU A 287 14.04 -11.40 -10.82
C LEU A 287 14.78 -10.74 -11.99
N ARG A 288 16.11 -10.69 -11.96
CA ARG A 288 16.93 -10.17 -13.05
C ARG A 288 17.02 -11.16 -14.21
N LYS A 289 17.37 -12.42 -13.94
CA LYS A 289 17.54 -13.47 -14.96
C LYS A 289 16.27 -13.70 -15.77
N THR A 290 15.12 -13.70 -15.08
CA THR A 290 13.80 -13.88 -15.69
C THR A 290 13.21 -12.60 -16.27
N LEU A 291 13.89 -11.45 -16.13
CA LEU A 291 13.40 -10.11 -16.49
C LEU A 291 12.07 -9.74 -15.80
N ASN A 292 11.85 -10.20 -14.57
CA ASN A 292 10.62 -9.97 -13.78
C ASN A 292 10.73 -8.81 -12.78
N ALA A 293 11.89 -8.15 -12.65
CA ALA A 293 12.11 -7.10 -11.65
C ALA A 293 11.20 -5.85 -11.80
N TRP A 294 10.48 -5.69 -12.91
CA TRP A 294 9.44 -4.67 -13.10
C TRP A 294 8.28 -4.82 -12.10
N ILE A 295 8.02 -6.03 -11.58
CA ILE A 295 6.99 -6.25 -10.56
C ILE A 295 7.30 -5.48 -9.26
N LEU A 296 8.55 -5.10 -9.00
CA LEU A 296 8.95 -4.27 -7.85
C LEU A 296 8.66 -2.76 -8.07
N GLY A 297 7.80 -2.44 -9.03
CA GLY A 297 7.32 -1.11 -9.41
C GLY A 297 7.92 -0.63 -10.73
N LEU A 298 7.25 0.32 -11.37
CA LEU A 298 7.58 0.94 -12.65
C LEU A 298 7.40 2.47 -12.56
N PRO A 299 8.13 3.25 -13.39
CA PRO A 299 9.27 2.79 -14.18
C PRO A 299 10.47 2.45 -13.27
N ARG A 300 11.40 1.66 -13.80
CA ARG A 300 12.70 1.35 -13.16
C ARG A 300 13.83 1.61 -14.12
N GLU A 301 13.80 2.80 -14.71
CA GLU A 301 14.85 3.28 -15.60
C GLU A 301 15.85 4.16 -14.83
N GLN A 302 17.13 3.98 -15.12
CA GLN A 302 18.19 4.89 -14.68
C GLN A 302 19.25 4.96 -15.78
N ARG A 303 19.56 6.16 -16.26
CA ARG A 303 20.61 6.40 -17.28
C ARG A 303 20.44 5.48 -18.51
N SER A 304 19.22 5.41 -19.06
CA SER A 304 18.90 4.59 -20.25
C SER A 304 19.07 3.07 -20.04
N THR A 305 19.05 2.62 -18.78
CA THR A 305 19.04 1.18 -18.42
C THR A 305 17.82 0.87 -17.56
N GLY A 306 17.26 -0.33 -17.70
CA GLY A 306 16.14 -0.79 -16.87
C GLY A 306 14.81 -0.78 -17.61
N TYR A 307 13.70 -0.66 -16.87
CA TYR A 307 12.35 -0.89 -17.39
C TYR A 307 11.59 0.42 -17.63
N SER A 308 11.10 0.60 -18.85
CA SER A 308 10.21 1.69 -19.28
C SER A 308 8.81 1.14 -19.64
N ILE A 309 7.80 2.00 -19.56
CA ILE A 309 6.43 1.64 -19.93
C ILE A 309 6.18 2.10 -21.37
N LYS A 310 5.73 1.20 -22.24
CA LYS A 310 5.29 1.53 -23.61
C LYS A 310 3.78 1.79 -23.62
N SER A 311 3.37 2.90 -23.02
CA SER A 311 1.97 3.34 -22.93
C SER A 311 1.88 4.86 -22.88
N GLU A 312 0.92 5.43 -23.60
CA GLU A 312 0.59 6.86 -23.56
C GLU A 312 -0.23 7.23 -22.31
N THR A 313 -0.95 6.27 -21.74
CA THR A 313 -1.88 6.48 -20.62
C THR A 313 -1.29 6.11 -19.26
N ILE A 314 -0.31 5.20 -19.23
CA ILE A 314 0.26 4.67 -17.99
C ILE A 314 1.70 5.11 -17.85
N VAL A 315 1.94 6.04 -16.93
CA VAL A 315 3.30 6.55 -16.65
C VAL A 315 3.99 5.85 -15.49
N ARG A 316 3.24 5.20 -14.59
CA ARG A 316 3.78 4.64 -13.35
C ARG A 316 2.87 3.56 -12.77
N ARG A 317 3.49 2.50 -12.24
CA ARG A 317 2.81 1.46 -11.45
C ARG A 317 3.65 1.17 -10.21
N ALA A 318 3.16 1.48 -9.01
CA ALA A 318 3.95 1.27 -7.79
C ALA A 318 4.04 -0.22 -7.40
N SER A 319 5.00 -0.64 -6.58
CA SER A 319 5.17 -2.06 -6.21
C SER A 319 3.92 -2.64 -5.52
N PRO A 320 3.57 -3.93 -5.75
CA PRO A 320 2.50 -4.62 -5.05
C PRO A 320 2.92 -5.09 -3.66
N ILE A 321 4.22 -5.05 -3.35
CA ILE A 321 4.78 -5.40 -2.06
C ILE A 321 4.96 -4.11 -1.26
N LEU A 322 4.24 -4.00 -0.16
CA LEU A 322 4.31 -2.92 0.80
C LEU A 322 5.03 -3.44 2.04
N LEU A 323 6.01 -2.68 2.52
CA LEU A 323 6.68 -2.92 3.80
C LEU A 323 6.34 -1.78 4.75
N SER A 324 5.92 -2.10 5.97
CA SER A 324 6.02 -1.23 7.15
C SER A 324 6.94 -1.88 8.19
N TYR A 325 7.52 -1.08 9.08
CA TYR A 325 8.42 -1.57 10.12
C TYR A 325 8.16 -0.84 11.43
N HIS A 326 7.99 -1.56 12.53
CA HIS A 326 7.54 -0.99 13.80
C HIS A 326 8.50 -1.33 14.94
N ALA A 327 8.64 -0.39 15.88
CA ALA A 327 9.44 -0.61 17.08
C ALA A 327 8.61 -1.30 18.18
N ARG A 328 9.29 -1.72 19.25
CA ARG A 328 8.71 -2.46 20.39
C ARG A 328 7.45 -1.83 20.99
N GLY A 329 7.34 -0.50 20.98
CA GLY A 329 6.21 0.23 21.55
C GLY A 329 4.99 0.37 20.63
N ASN A 330 4.89 -0.40 19.54
CA ASN A 330 3.71 -0.42 18.67
C ASN A 330 2.65 -1.41 19.20
N ILE A 331 1.38 -0.99 19.27
CA ILE A 331 0.31 -1.82 19.87
C ILE A 331 0.07 -3.16 19.15
N PHE A 332 0.39 -3.27 17.85
CA PHE A 332 0.20 -4.49 17.07
C PHE A 332 1.47 -5.35 16.96
N GLY A 333 2.52 -4.99 17.69
CA GLY A 333 3.80 -5.68 17.72
C GLY A 333 4.88 -5.02 16.87
N GLU A 334 6.11 -5.48 17.09
CA GLU A 334 7.32 -4.98 16.45
C GLU A 334 7.78 -5.82 15.25
N GLY A 335 8.72 -5.26 14.49
CA GLY A 335 9.31 -5.87 13.32
C GLY A 335 8.68 -5.39 12.02
N GLY A 336 8.97 -6.10 10.94
CA GLY A 336 8.45 -5.82 9.60
C GLY A 336 7.06 -6.41 9.41
N PHE A 337 6.20 -5.69 8.71
CA PHE A 337 4.93 -6.20 8.19
C PHE A 337 4.94 -6.03 6.68
N ILE A 338 4.78 -7.13 5.95
CA ILE A 338 4.83 -7.15 4.49
C ILE A 338 3.45 -7.48 3.96
N SER A 339 2.86 -6.53 3.23
CA SER A 339 1.59 -6.67 2.53
C SER A 339 1.84 -6.92 1.04
N VAL A 340 1.24 -7.95 0.45
CA VAL A 340 1.40 -8.30 -0.98
C VAL A 340 0.04 -8.33 -1.66
N PHE A 341 -0.09 -7.63 -2.79
CA PHE A 341 -1.31 -7.56 -3.60
C PHE A 341 -1.13 -8.13 -5.00
N ILE A 342 -1.99 -9.07 -5.40
CA ILE A 342 -2.08 -9.56 -6.77
C ILE A 342 -3.20 -8.82 -7.48
N SER A 343 -2.87 -8.21 -8.61
CA SER A 343 -3.81 -7.47 -9.44
C SER A 343 -3.30 -7.35 -10.88
N GLY A 344 -4.23 -7.19 -11.81
CA GLY A 344 -3.97 -7.04 -13.24
C GLY A 344 -3.81 -5.59 -13.71
N ASP A 345 -3.68 -4.62 -12.80
CA ASP A 345 -3.47 -3.19 -13.10
C ASP A 345 -2.04 -2.90 -13.62
N TRP A 346 -1.58 -3.71 -14.57
CA TRP A 346 -0.27 -3.65 -15.20
C TRP A 346 -0.40 -3.31 -16.68
N PRO A 347 0.53 -2.52 -17.23
CA PRO A 347 0.57 -2.25 -18.67
C PRO A 347 0.78 -3.56 -19.45
N LEU A 348 0.23 -3.65 -20.66
CA LEU A 348 0.37 -4.82 -21.54
C LEU A 348 1.76 -4.94 -22.17
N ARG A 349 2.50 -3.83 -22.26
CA ARG A 349 3.81 -3.77 -22.93
C ARG A 349 4.79 -2.93 -22.14
N LEU A 350 5.98 -3.48 -21.96
CA LEU A 350 7.14 -2.83 -21.37
C LEU A 350 8.33 -2.96 -22.32
N GLU A 351 9.34 -2.17 -22.06
CA GLU A 351 10.66 -2.34 -22.66
C GLU A 351 11.71 -2.41 -21.56
N TRP A 352 12.69 -3.29 -21.76
CA TRP A 352 13.84 -3.42 -20.88
C TRP A 352 15.13 -3.15 -21.67
N CYS A 353 15.90 -2.13 -21.27
CA CYS A 353 17.14 -1.75 -21.93
C CYS A 353 18.38 -2.08 -21.09
N GLU A 354 19.44 -2.53 -21.77
CA GLU A 354 20.77 -2.80 -21.20
C GLU A 354 21.80 -1.77 -21.70
N GLY A 355 21.44 -0.49 -21.60
CA GLY A 355 22.29 0.61 -22.05
C GLY A 355 22.55 0.51 -23.55
N SER A 356 23.82 0.50 -23.93
CA SER A 356 24.23 0.40 -25.34
C SER A 356 23.97 -0.96 -25.99
N SER A 357 23.65 -1.99 -25.21
CA SER A 357 23.46 -3.37 -25.71
C SER A 357 22.07 -3.59 -26.33
N GLY A 358 21.23 -2.56 -26.38
CA GLY A 358 19.89 -2.59 -26.97
C GLY A 358 18.77 -2.81 -25.95
N CYS A 359 17.54 -2.83 -26.45
CA CYS A 359 16.32 -2.96 -25.69
C CYS A 359 15.53 -4.20 -26.10
N LYS A 360 14.83 -4.80 -25.14
CA LYS A 360 13.97 -5.97 -25.33
C LYS A 360 12.54 -5.62 -24.96
N ASP A 361 11.62 -5.93 -25.86
CA ASP A 361 10.19 -5.81 -25.58
C ASP A 361 9.71 -6.94 -24.65
N ILE A 362 8.84 -6.59 -23.72
CA ILE A 362 8.21 -7.51 -22.79
C ILE A 362 6.71 -7.32 -22.91
N ASN A 363 6.02 -8.34 -23.42
CA ASN A 363 4.57 -8.41 -23.41
C ASN A 363 4.10 -9.02 -22.08
N ILE A 364 3.08 -8.41 -21.48
CA ILE A 364 2.50 -8.86 -20.21
C ILE A 364 1.14 -9.47 -20.50
N ASP A 365 1.07 -10.79 -20.34
CA ASP A 365 -0.15 -11.58 -20.30
C ASP A 365 -0.37 -12.14 -18.87
N PRO A 366 -1.49 -12.84 -18.58
CA PRO A 366 -1.73 -13.41 -17.26
C PRO A 366 -0.68 -14.44 -16.81
N THR A 367 -0.02 -15.14 -17.73
CA THR A 367 1.00 -16.14 -17.38
C THR A 367 2.30 -15.43 -16.98
N ARG A 368 2.75 -14.46 -17.78
CA ARG A 368 3.93 -13.64 -17.50
C ARG A 368 3.78 -12.83 -16.22
N LEU A 369 2.58 -12.32 -15.94
CA LEU A 369 2.30 -11.61 -14.71
C LEU A 369 2.43 -12.54 -13.48
N MET A 370 1.88 -13.74 -13.56
CA MET A 370 1.95 -14.69 -12.44
C MET A 370 3.34 -15.28 -12.25
N ASP A 371 4.10 -15.47 -13.32
CA ASP A 371 5.53 -15.78 -13.27
C ASP A 371 6.31 -14.70 -12.49
N ALA A 372 6.05 -13.42 -12.77
CA ALA A 372 6.70 -12.31 -12.08
C ALA A 372 6.30 -12.23 -10.59
N TYR A 373 5.03 -12.43 -10.25
CA TYR A 373 4.58 -12.52 -8.87
C TYR A 373 5.21 -13.68 -8.11
N SER A 374 5.20 -14.88 -8.71
CA SER A 374 5.77 -16.09 -8.12
C SER A 374 7.27 -15.94 -7.87
N THR A 375 8.00 -15.40 -8.86
CA THR A 375 9.44 -15.11 -8.74
C THR A 375 9.71 -14.12 -7.60
N ALA A 376 8.93 -13.03 -7.51
CA ALA A 376 9.12 -12.03 -6.46
C ALA A 376 8.84 -12.55 -5.05
N ILE A 377 7.78 -13.35 -4.89
CA ILE A 377 7.41 -13.94 -3.59
C ILE A 377 8.45 -14.99 -3.17
N LYS A 378 8.87 -15.86 -4.10
CA LYS A 378 9.93 -16.84 -3.85
C LYS A 378 11.22 -16.14 -3.42
N GLU A 379 11.68 -15.16 -4.20
CA GLU A 379 12.92 -14.45 -3.92
C GLU A 379 12.86 -13.66 -2.60
N LEU A 380 11.68 -13.13 -2.22
CA LEU A 380 11.46 -12.54 -0.90
C LEU A 380 11.61 -13.58 0.21
N ASN A 381 10.99 -14.75 0.09
CA ASN A 381 11.08 -15.81 1.09
C ASN A 381 12.51 -16.34 1.23
N ASP A 382 13.22 -16.55 0.11
CA ASP A 382 14.62 -16.96 0.09
C ASP A 382 15.50 -15.90 0.79
N TYR A 383 15.26 -14.62 0.50
CA TYR A 383 15.97 -13.49 1.12
C TYR A 383 15.74 -13.43 2.63
N LEU A 384 14.50 -13.55 3.09
CA LEU A 384 14.16 -13.57 4.51
C LEU A 384 14.75 -14.78 5.23
N SER A 385 14.76 -15.95 4.59
CA SER A 385 15.36 -17.17 5.13
C SER A 385 16.87 -17.01 5.31
N LYS A 386 17.58 -16.40 4.33
CA LYS A 386 19.02 -16.08 4.45
C LYS A 386 19.34 -15.08 5.57
N LEU A 387 18.36 -14.27 5.97
CA LEU A 387 18.48 -13.35 7.10
C LEU A 387 18.09 -13.99 8.44
N ASN A 388 17.79 -15.29 8.48
CA ASN A 388 17.27 -15.99 9.66
C ASN A 388 16.03 -15.31 10.27
N ALA A 389 15.14 -14.84 9.40
CA ALA A 389 13.93 -14.16 9.81
C ALA A 389 12.91 -15.11 10.44
N ASN A 390 12.24 -14.66 11.51
CA ASN A 390 11.05 -15.33 12.01
C ASN A 390 9.83 -14.81 11.22
N ILE A 391 9.28 -15.65 10.35
CA ILE A 391 8.17 -15.29 9.45
C ILE A 391 6.86 -15.89 9.98
N THR A 392 5.79 -15.09 10.00
CA THR A 392 4.45 -15.55 10.36
C THR A 392 3.43 -14.96 9.42
N TYR A 393 2.59 -15.80 8.80
CA TYR A 393 1.46 -15.34 8.00
C TYR A 393 0.34 -14.86 8.93
N ILE A 394 -0.01 -13.58 8.83
CA ILE A 394 -1.02 -12.93 9.68
C ILE A 394 -2.40 -13.07 9.05
N TRP A 395 -2.50 -12.86 7.73
CA TRP A 395 -3.75 -12.80 6.98
C TRP A 395 -3.46 -12.91 5.48
N PRO A 396 -4.30 -13.48 4.62
CA PRO A 396 -5.43 -14.35 4.93
C PRO A 396 -4.94 -15.70 5.44
#